data_AF-A0A974U0X9-F1
#
_entry.id   AF-A0A974U0X9-F1
#
_cell.length_a   1.000
_cell.length_b   1.000
_cell.length_c   1.000
_cell.angle_alpha   90.00
_cell.angle_beta   90.00
_cell.angle_gamma   90.00
#
_symmetry.space_group_name_H-M   'P 1'
#
loop_
_entity.id
_entity.type
_entity.pdbx_description
1 polymer ?
#
loop_
_entity_poly.entity_id
_entity_poly.type
_entity_poly.pdbx_seq_one_letter_code
_entity_poly.pdbx_strand_id
1 'polypeptide(L)'
;MIPPLVFWSLIYIAYSVFVVGDNNILFFDLVKKIIRNLLHGSKFHLWFVYTLLGLYLFIPILRKWVKQAHKKEFHYFLILWFATTLYAIPALKLYLPNLELVNFSGYLGYLVLGYYLSKLKIKNKILPSLCIVIGVAITFFGTYYSTKTNGDFEQYFYGYLSPNVMLSAIGIFLLFKSISFKSNIAEKVSSFISNHSFGIYLVHVLVLSVMSTYGIDWKFMHPIFSIPITKAICLLISSLIIYLLRKIKYADYISG
;
A
#
# COMPACT_ATOMS: atom_id res chain seq x y z
N MET A 1 -11.37 -1.64 -11.50
CA MET A 1 -10.79 -2.34 -10.35
C MET A 1 -11.07 -3.85 -10.37
N ILE A 2 -12.33 -4.30 -10.45
CA ILE A 2 -12.64 -5.75 -10.44
C ILE A 2 -12.06 -6.49 -11.67
N PRO A 3 -12.23 -6.02 -12.92
CA PRO A 3 -11.68 -6.76 -14.06
C PRO A 3 -10.15 -6.90 -14.04
N PRO A 4 -9.36 -5.85 -13.71
CA PRO A 4 -7.92 -5.99 -13.49
C PRO A 4 -7.58 -6.98 -12.37
N LEU A 5 -8.29 -6.93 -11.22
CA LEU A 5 -8.06 -7.84 -10.11
C LEU A 5 -8.21 -9.30 -10.56
N VAL A 6 -9.32 -9.63 -11.23
CA VAL A 6 -9.57 -11.00 -11.71
C VAL A 6 -8.50 -11.43 -12.71
N PHE A 7 -8.18 -10.58 -13.69
CA PHE A 7 -7.18 -10.87 -14.71
C PHE A 7 -5.80 -11.16 -14.10
N TRP A 8 -5.28 -10.26 -13.26
CA TRP A 8 -3.98 -10.43 -12.63
C TRP A 8 -3.98 -11.59 -11.63
N SER A 9 -5.10 -11.84 -10.94
CA SER A 9 -5.21 -13.00 -10.06
C SER A 9 -5.08 -14.32 -10.83
N LEU A 10 -5.71 -14.43 -11.99
CA LEU A 10 -5.57 -15.59 -12.87
C LEU A 10 -4.12 -15.75 -13.37
N ILE A 11 -3.44 -14.67 -13.75
CA ILE A 11 -2.01 -14.71 -14.13
C ILE A 11 -1.16 -15.27 -12.98
N TYR A 12 -1.37 -14.79 -11.75
CA TYR A 12 -0.61 -15.27 -10.60
C TYR A 12 -0.88 -16.74 -10.26
N ILE A 13 -2.12 -17.20 -10.45
CA ILE A 13 -2.46 -18.61 -10.28
C ILE A 13 -1.75 -19.44 -11.35
N ALA A 14 -1.83 -19.03 -12.63
CA ALA A 14 -1.14 -19.69 -13.73
C ALA A 14 0.37 -19.77 -13.48
N TYR A 15 1.00 -18.65 -13.09
CA TYR A 15 2.42 -18.62 -12.72
C TYR A 15 2.74 -19.61 -11.59
N SER A 16 1.90 -19.69 -10.55
CA SER A 16 2.12 -20.63 -9.45
C SER A 16 2.01 -22.11 -9.87
N VAL A 17 1.14 -22.43 -10.84
CA VAL A 17 0.96 -23.80 -11.31
C VAL A 17 2.09 -24.18 -12.25
N PHE A 18 2.33 -23.37 -13.30
CA PHE A 18 3.24 -23.73 -14.39
C PHE A 18 4.73 -23.52 -14.09
N VAL A 19 5.08 -22.56 -13.23
CA VAL A 19 6.49 -22.19 -12.98
C VAL A 19 6.99 -22.73 -11.65
N VAL A 20 6.15 -22.72 -10.60
CA VAL A 20 6.55 -23.18 -9.27
C VAL A 20 6.38 -24.70 -9.10
N GLY A 21 5.73 -25.38 -10.05
CA GLY A 21 5.78 -26.84 -10.17
C GLY A 21 4.73 -27.60 -9.36
N ASP A 22 3.52 -27.07 -9.25
CA ASP A 22 2.40 -27.74 -8.58
C ASP A 22 1.66 -28.65 -9.59
N ASN A 23 2.40 -29.57 -10.23
CA ASN A 23 2.01 -30.24 -11.48
C ASN A 23 1.06 -31.44 -11.30
N ASN A 24 0.79 -31.87 -10.06
CA ASN A 24 -0.05 -33.04 -9.75
C ASN A 24 -1.36 -32.67 -9.02
N ILE A 25 -1.99 -31.55 -9.37
CA ILE A 25 -3.26 -31.13 -8.77
C ILE A 25 -4.43 -31.71 -9.59
N LEU A 26 -5.35 -32.42 -8.93
CA LEU A 26 -6.61 -32.86 -9.54
C LEU A 26 -7.46 -31.64 -9.97
N PHE A 27 -8.25 -31.78 -11.05
CA PHE A 27 -9.05 -30.67 -11.59
C PHE A 27 -9.93 -29.97 -10.54
N PHE A 28 -10.59 -30.73 -9.67
CA PHE A 28 -11.44 -30.17 -8.61
C PHE A 28 -10.66 -29.35 -7.58
N ASP A 29 -9.44 -29.76 -7.24
CA ASP A 29 -8.59 -29.03 -6.31
C ASP A 29 -8.02 -27.77 -6.94
N LEU A 30 -7.76 -27.80 -8.25
CA LEU A 30 -7.40 -26.61 -9.03
C LEU A 30 -8.54 -25.59 -9.04
N VAL A 31 -9.78 -26.01 -9.29
CA VAL A 31 -10.95 -25.11 -9.26
C VAL A 31 -11.14 -24.50 -7.87
N LYS A 32 -11.05 -25.30 -6.80
CA LYS A 32 -11.11 -24.79 -5.42
C LYS A 32 -9.99 -23.79 -5.14
N LYS A 33 -8.76 -24.07 -5.59
CA LYS A 33 -7.60 -23.18 -5.45
C LYS A 33 -7.83 -21.87 -6.19
N ILE A 34 -8.36 -21.90 -7.41
CA ILE A 34 -8.70 -20.70 -8.19
C ILE A 34 -9.72 -19.84 -7.44
N ILE A 35 -10.85 -20.44 -7.02
CA ILE A 35 -11.91 -19.71 -6.32
C ILE A 35 -11.37 -19.09 -5.02
N ARG A 36 -10.67 -19.87 -4.20
CA ARG A 36 -10.08 -19.37 -2.95
C ARG A 36 -9.11 -18.21 -3.19
N ASN A 37 -8.25 -18.33 -4.19
CA ASN A 37 -7.26 -17.29 -4.52
C ASN A 37 -7.91 -16.04 -5.13
N LEU A 38 -9.04 -16.17 -5.84
CA LEU A 38 -9.81 -15.03 -6.34
C LEU A 38 -10.60 -14.31 -5.24
N LEU A 39 -10.94 -14.99 -4.15
CA LEU A 39 -11.68 -14.37 -3.03
C LEU A 39 -10.75 -13.76 -1.98
N HIS A 40 -9.61 -14.40 -1.73
CA HIS A 40 -8.69 -14.00 -0.64
C HIS A 40 -7.41 -13.33 -1.14
N GLY A 41 -7.21 -13.24 -2.46
CA GLY A 41 -6.00 -12.72 -3.09
C GLY A 41 -5.02 -13.82 -3.47
N SER A 42 -4.65 -13.85 -4.75
CA SER A 42 -3.73 -14.87 -5.30
C SER A 42 -2.27 -14.64 -4.95
N LYS A 43 -1.93 -13.45 -4.44
CA LYS A 43 -0.62 -13.06 -3.91
C LYS A 43 -0.80 -12.09 -2.76
N PHE A 44 0.19 -12.10 -1.85
CA PHE A 44 0.16 -11.30 -0.63
C PHE A 44 -0.23 -9.85 -0.92
N HIS A 45 0.48 -9.14 -1.79
CA HIS A 45 0.23 -7.70 -2.01
C HIS A 45 -1.19 -7.35 -2.46
N LEU A 46 -1.92 -8.25 -3.14
CA LEU A 46 -3.25 -7.98 -3.71
C LEU A 46 -4.35 -7.78 -2.65
N TRP A 47 -4.11 -8.13 -1.38
CA TRP A 47 -5.06 -7.91 -0.28
C TRP A 47 -5.55 -6.46 -0.22
N PHE A 48 -4.67 -5.50 -0.60
CA PHE A 48 -5.00 -4.08 -0.55
C PHE A 48 -6.04 -3.67 -1.60
N VAL A 49 -6.16 -4.38 -2.72
CA VAL A 49 -7.25 -4.13 -3.70
C VAL A 49 -8.61 -4.42 -3.09
N TYR A 50 -8.74 -5.52 -2.32
CA TYR A 50 -9.97 -5.83 -1.59
C TYR A 50 -10.28 -4.78 -0.52
N THR A 51 -9.24 -4.29 0.16
CA THR A 51 -9.38 -3.19 1.12
C THR A 51 -9.89 -1.93 0.43
N LEU A 52 -9.32 -1.56 -0.73
CA LEU A 52 -9.80 -0.42 -1.52
C LEU A 52 -11.24 -0.59 -2.01
N LEU A 53 -11.65 -1.79 -2.43
CA LEU A 53 -13.03 -2.07 -2.79
C LEU A 53 -13.97 -1.81 -1.60
N GLY A 54 -13.65 -2.32 -0.42
CA GLY A 54 -14.43 -2.06 0.80
C GLY A 54 -14.50 -0.58 1.16
N LEU A 55 -13.36 0.13 1.06
CA LEU A 55 -13.31 1.58 1.25
C LEU A 55 -14.22 2.31 0.26
N TYR A 56 -14.21 1.94 -1.02
CA TYR A 56 -15.02 2.57 -2.07
C TYR A 56 -16.52 2.34 -1.89
N LEU A 57 -16.92 1.17 -1.40
CA LEU A 57 -18.31 0.91 -1.02
C LEU A 57 -18.77 1.83 0.12
N PHE A 58 -17.86 2.23 1.01
CA PHE A 58 -18.17 3.13 2.12
C PHE A 58 -18.10 4.62 1.74
N ILE A 59 -17.43 4.97 0.64
CA ILE A 59 -17.28 6.37 0.19
C ILE A 59 -18.61 7.12 0.08
N PRO A 60 -19.72 6.58 -0.47
CA PRO A 60 -20.99 7.30 -0.55
C PRO A 60 -21.54 7.76 0.81
N ILE A 61 -21.40 6.91 1.83
CA ILE A 61 -21.79 7.21 3.22
C ILE A 61 -20.86 8.27 3.79
N LEU A 62 -19.55 8.01 3.71
CA LEU A 62 -18.52 8.90 4.24
C LEU A 62 -18.59 10.29 3.60
N ARG A 63 -18.84 10.36 2.28
CA ARG A 63 -18.94 11.60 1.52
C ARG A 63 -20.09 12.49 2.00
N LYS A 64 -21.24 11.91 2.37
CA LYS A 64 -22.36 12.70 2.92
C LYS A 64 -21.98 13.31 4.26
N TRP A 65 -21.44 12.50 5.18
CA TRP A 65 -21.00 12.95 6.49
C TRP A 65 -19.91 14.03 6.38
N VAL A 66 -18.82 13.76 5.66
CA VAL A 66 -17.67 14.66 5.49
C VAL A 66 -18.06 16.04 4.89
N LYS A 67 -19.11 16.10 4.07
CA LYS A 67 -19.60 17.38 3.51
C LYS A 67 -20.36 18.24 4.51
N GLN A 68 -21.00 17.62 5.50
CA GLN A 68 -21.85 18.29 6.50
C GLN A 68 -21.12 18.50 7.82
N ALA A 69 -20.11 17.67 8.11
CA ALA A 69 -19.42 17.66 9.38
C ALA A 69 -18.71 18.99 9.68
N HIS A 70 -18.85 19.44 10.92
CA HIS A 70 -18.15 20.59 11.47
C HIS A 70 -16.71 20.23 11.83
N LYS A 71 -15.85 21.25 11.98
CA LYS A 71 -14.43 21.07 12.32
C LYS A 71 -14.22 20.27 13.61
N LYS A 72 -15.08 20.46 14.62
CA LYS A 72 -15.02 19.73 15.90
C LYS A 72 -15.26 18.22 15.71
N GLU A 73 -16.16 17.83 14.81
CA GLU A 73 -16.47 16.42 14.54
C GLU A 73 -15.33 15.74 13.80
N PHE A 74 -14.68 16.42 12.86
CA PHE A 74 -13.43 15.94 12.25
C PHE A 74 -12.35 15.71 13.29
N HIS A 75 -12.14 16.67 14.20
CA HIS A 75 -11.14 16.54 15.26
C HIS A 75 -11.47 15.39 16.20
N TYR A 76 -12.72 15.27 16.63
CA TYR A 76 -13.16 14.16 17.47
C TYR A 76 -12.90 12.81 16.80
N PHE A 77 -13.32 12.63 15.55
CA PHE A 77 -13.10 11.40 14.80
C PHE A 77 -11.60 11.09 14.65
N LEU A 78 -10.78 12.07 14.28
CA LEU A 78 -9.34 11.87 14.08
C LEU A 78 -8.59 11.59 15.39
N ILE A 79 -8.97 12.24 16.49
CA ILE A 79 -8.41 11.97 17.83
C ILE A 79 -8.79 10.56 18.26
N LEU A 80 -10.06 10.17 18.11
CA LEU A 80 -10.51 8.82 18.45
C LEU A 80 -9.77 7.77 17.60
N TRP A 81 -9.70 7.97 16.29
CA TRP A 81 -8.97 7.08 15.39
C TRP A 81 -7.49 6.99 15.76
N PHE A 82 -6.83 8.11 16.06
CA PHE A 82 -5.45 8.11 16.53
C PHE A 82 -5.29 7.40 17.89
N ALA A 83 -6.25 7.55 18.80
CA ALA A 83 -6.24 6.79 20.05
C ALA A 83 -6.33 5.27 19.78
N THR A 84 -7.10 4.84 18.78
CA THR A 84 -7.15 3.42 18.39
C THR A 84 -5.81 2.91 17.84
N THR A 85 -5.05 3.74 17.11
CA THR A 85 -3.73 3.34 16.60
C THR A 85 -2.68 3.28 17.71
N LEU A 86 -2.76 4.17 18.72
CA LEU A 86 -1.94 4.08 19.92
C LEU A 86 -2.30 2.86 20.77
N TYR A 87 -3.58 2.57 20.94
CA TYR A 87 -4.06 1.39 21.67
C TYR A 87 -3.52 0.07 21.07
N ALA A 88 -3.29 0.04 19.75
CA ALA A 88 -2.72 -1.10 19.06
C ALA A 88 -1.21 -1.32 19.32
N ILE A 89 -0.51 -0.39 20.00
CA ILE A 89 0.89 -0.58 20.40
C ILE A 89 0.98 -1.76 21.39
N PRO A 90 1.75 -2.83 21.09
CA PRO A 90 1.83 -4.02 21.94
C PRO A 90 2.16 -3.71 23.40
N ALA A 91 3.14 -2.83 23.64
CA ALA A 91 3.55 -2.42 24.98
C ALA A 91 2.44 -1.70 25.76
N LEU A 92 1.61 -0.91 25.08
CA LEU A 92 0.51 -0.18 25.71
C LEU A 92 -0.69 -1.11 25.98
N LYS A 93 -0.96 -2.02 25.04
CA LYS A 93 -2.06 -2.99 25.12
C LYS A 93 -1.99 -3.88 26.37
N LEU A 94 -0.79 -4.15 26.89
CA LEU A 94 -0.58 -4.91 28.13
C LEU A 94 -1.18 -4.23 29.38
N TYR A 95 -1.29 -2.90 29.39
CA TYR A 95 -1.73 -2.13 30.55
C TYR A 95 -3.13 -1.52 30.39
N LEU A 96 -3.79 -1.76 29.25
CA LEU A 96 -5.10 -1.19 28.96
C LEU A 96 -6.21 -2.26 29.04
N PRO A 97 -7.44 -1.87 29.40
CA PRO A 97 -8.59 -2.77 29.35
C PRO A 97 -8.75 -3.34 27.94
N ASN A 98 -9.16 -4.61 27.82
CA ASN A 98 -9.36 -5.26 26.54
C ASN A 98 -10.62 -4.72 25.84
N LEU A 99 -10.49 -3.54 25.22
CA LEU A 99 -11.52 -2.88 24.44
C LEU A 99 -11.31 -3.25 22.97
N GLU A 100 -12.38 -3.65 22.29
CA GLU A 100 -12.36 -3.92 20.85
C GLU A 100 -12.41 -2.62 20.03
N LEU A 101 -11.48 -1.70 20.29
CA LEU A 101 -11.33 -0.45 19.53
C LEU A 101 -10.94 -0.68 18.07
N VAL A 102 -10.56 -1.93 17.73
CA VAL A 102 -10.28 -2.36 16.36
C VAL A 102 -11.47 -2.06 15.43
N ASN A 103 -12.71 -2.15 15.93
CA ASN A 103 -13.93 -1.86 15.19
C ASN A 103 -14.05 -0.39 14.74
N PHE A 104 -13.34 0.51 15.40
CA PHE A 104 -13.26 1.94 15.07
C PHE A 104 -11.92 2.32 14.42
N SER A 105 -11.03 1.35 14.22
CA SER A 105 -9.72 1.52 13.60
C SER A 105 -9.77 1.16 12.11
N GLY A 106 -8.61 1.19 11.43
CA GLY A 106 -8.53 0.78 10.03
C GLY A 106 -8.39 1.93 9.03
N TYR A 107 -8.42 1.57 7.75
CA TYR A 107 -8.05 2.47 6.64
C TYR A 107 -9.06 3.60 6.37
N LEU A 108 -10.27 3.53 6.93
CA LEU A 108 -11.24 4.62 6.86
C LEU A 108 -10.70 5.92 7.46
N GLY A 109 -9.93 5.81 8.54
CA GLY A 109 -9.34 6.99 9.15
C GLY A 109 -8.32 7.69 8.26
N TYR A 110 -7.59 6.96 7.41
CA TYR A 110 -6.73 7.56 6.38
C TYR A 110 -7.53 8.34 5.33
N LEU A 111 -8.72 7.89 4.94
CA LEU A 111 -9.58 8.65 4.01
C LEU A 111 -10.03 9.98 4.61
N VAL A 112 -10.50 9.96 5.86
CA VAL A 112 -10.95 11.16 6.56
C VAL A 112 -9.77 12.10 6.82
N LEU A 113 -8.63 11.57 7.26
CA LEU A 113 -7.40 12.32 7.48
C LEU A 113 -6.91 12.98 6.18
N GLY A 114 -6.86 12.23 5.08
CA GLY A 114 -6.47 12.75 3.78
C GLY A 114 -7.39 13.89 3.30
N TYR A 115 -8.71 13.72 3.47
CA TYR A 115 -9.67 14.80 3.19
C TYR A 115 -9.42 16.03 4.06
N TYR A 116 -9.25 15.85 5.36
CA TYR A 116 -8.98 16.93 6.29
C TYR A 116 -7.69 17.69 5.92
N LEU A 117 -6.59 16.96 5.67
CA LEU A 117 -5.32 17.52 5.22
C LEU A 117 -5.43 18.24 3.87
N SER A 118 -6.30 17.76 2.96
CA SER A 118 -6.52 18.40 1.65
C SER A 118 -7.08 19.83 1.77
N LYS A 119 -7.81 20.14 2.84
CA LYS A 119 -8.34 21.49 3.12
C LYS A 119 -7.39 22.38 3.89
N LEU A 120 -6.40 21.81 4.58
CA LEU A 120 -5.47 22.58 5.42
C LEU A 120 -4.46 23.37 4.60
N LYS A 121 -4.30 24.66 4.90
CA LYS A 121 -3.22 25.48 4.34
C LYS A 121 -2.00 25.38 5.26
N ILE A 122 -0.92 24.80 4.76
CA ILE A 122 0.33 24.70 5.52
C ILE A 122 1.23 25.87 5.15
N LYS A 123 1.61 26.65 6.17
CA LYS A 123 2.57 27.75 6.02
C LYS A 123 4.01 27.26 6.11
N ASN A 124 4.28 26.26 6.95
CA ASN A 124 5.62 25.73 7.18
C ASN A 124 5.98 24.62 6.18
N LYS A 125 6.89 24.90 5.25
CA LYS A 125 7.36 23.95 4.23
C LYS A 125 8.27 22.85 4.77
N ILE A 126 8.80 23.00 5.98
CA ILE A 126 9.70 22.02 6.62
C ILE A 126 8.91 20.90 7.31
N LEU A 127 7.68 21.21 7.77
CA LEU A 127 6.84 20.28 8.50
C LEU A 127 6.61 18.94 7.78
N PRO A 128 6.29 18.89 6.47
CA PRO A 128 6.12 17.63 5.75
C PRO A 128 7.38 16.75 5.80
N SER A 129 8.56 17.33 5.57
CA SER A 129 9.84 16.62 5.60
C SER A 129 10.16 16.09 7.00
N LEU A 130 9.89 16.88 8.05
CA LEU A 130 10.07 16.43 9.44
C LEU A 130 9.16 15.24 9.77
N CYS A 131 7.89 15.27 9.38
CA CYS A 131 6.98 14.13 9.59
C CYS A 131 7.50 12.87 8.90
N ILE A 132 8.04 12.98 7.69
CA ILE A 132 8.64 11.84 6.98
C ILE A 132 9.85 11.31 7.74
N VAL A 133 10.81 12.18 8.07
CA VAL A 133 12.07 11.80 8.73
C VAL A 133 11.80 11.18 10.09
N ILE A 134 10.93 11.78 10.91
CA ILE A 134 10.59 11.27 12.24
C ILE A 134 9.89 9.91 12.14
N GLY A 135 8.89 9.77 11.25
CA GLY A 135 8.18 8.50 11.10
C GLY A 135 9.09 7.38 10.59
N VAL A 136 9.98 7.68 9.63
CA VAL A 136 10.96 6.71 9.12
C VAL A 136 12.00 6.37 10.19
N ALA A 137 12.48 7.35 10.97
CA ALA A 137 13.42 7.11 12.05
C ALA A 137 12.81 6.22 13.14
N ILE A 138 11.57 6.47 13.56
CA ILE A 138 10.86 5.59 14.52
C ILE A 138 10.72 4.18 13.94
N THR A 139 10.40 4.06 12.66
CA THR A 139 10.30 2.75 12.00
C THR A 139 11.64 2.01 12.04
N PHE A 140 12.73 2.69 11.68
CA PHE A 140 14.07 2.11 11.64
C PHE A 140 14.58 1.72 13.02
N PHE A 141 14.65 2.68 13.96
CA PHE A 141 15.19 2.46 15.29
C PHE A 141 14.29 1.55 16.13
N GLY A 142 12.96 1.70 16.02
CA GLY A 142 11.98 0.85 16.70
C GLY A 142 12.11 -0.61 16.26
N THR A 143 12.14 -0.86 14.95
CA THR A 143 12.36 -2.22 14.41
C THR A 143 13.71 -2.77 14.85
N TYR A 144 14.79 -2.00 14.73
CA TYR A 144 16.14 -2.44 15.08
C TYR A 144 16.24 -2.85 16.54
N TYR A 145 15.76 -2.01 17.45
CA TYR A 145 15.80 -2.30 18.88
C TYR A 145 14.90 -3.48 19.25
N SER A 146 13.66 -3.50 18.75
CA SER A 146 12.73 -4.59 19.06
C SER A 146 13.20 -5.94 18.52
N THR A 147 13.75 -5.97 17.30
CA THR A 147 14.32 -7.18 16.70
C THR A 147 15.52 -7.68 17.48
N LYS A 148 16.41 -6.77 17.92
CA LYS A 148 17.57 -7.13 18.72
C LYS A 148 17.19 -7.70 20.09
N THR A 149 16.16 -7.14 20.72
CA THR A 149 15.70 -7.58 22.05
C THR A 149 14.94 -8.90 21.99
N ASN A 150 14.08 -9.09 21.00
CA ASN A 150 13.23 -10.28 20.88
C ASN A 150 13.95 -11.47 20.22
N GLY A 151 15.08 -11.25 19.55
CA GLY A 151 15.82 -12.28 18.81
C GLY A 151 15.23 -12.62 17.44
N ASP A 152 14.00 -12.20 17.17
CA ASP A 152 13.28 -12.38 15.91
C ASP A 152 12.85 -11.03 15.30
N PHE A 153 12.65 -11.03 13.98
CA PHE A 153 12.25 -9.82 13.25
C PHE A 153 10.85 -9.34 13.63
N GLU A 154 10.79 -8.19 14.29
CA GLU A 154 9.53 -7.59 14.74
C GLU A 154 8.91 -6.68 13.67
N GLN A 155 7.70 -7.00 13.23
CA GLN A 155 7.03 -6.31 12.13
C GLN A 155 6.13 -5.15 12.55
N TYR A 156 5.90 -4.96 13.86
CA TYR A 156 4.95 -3.96 14.37
C TYR A 156 5.13 -2.56 13.75
N PHE A 157 6.37 -2.07 13.70
CA PHE A 157 6.68 -0.74 13.18
C PHE A 157 6.47 -0.59 11.66
N TYR A 158 6.34 -1.70 10.92
CA TYR A 158 5.93 -1.69 9.51
C TYR A 158 4.41 -1.68 9.33
N GLY A 159 3.64 -1.83 10.41
CA GLY A 159 2.19 -1.88 10.35
C GLY A 159 1.60 -0.60 9.76
N TYR A 160 0.71 -0.74 8.78
CA TYR A 160 0.12 0.40 8.07
C TYR A 160 -0.71 1.33 8.96
N LEU A 161 -1.25 0.82 10.07
CA LEU A 161 -2.02 1.58 11.05
C LEU A 161 -1.16 2.02 12.24
N SER A 162 0.16 1.84 12.19
CA SER A 162 1.05 2.29 13.25
C SER A 162 1.17 3.83 13.24
N PRO A 163 1.35 4.47 14.41
CA PRO A 163 1.51 5.92 14.50
C PRO A 163 2.66 6.48 13.66
N ASN A 164 3.77 5.74 13.56
CA ASN A 164 4.95 6.15 12.79
C ASN A 164 4.68 6.11 11.27
N VAL A 165 4.01 5.06 10.77
CA VAL A 165 3.62 4.99 9.35
C VAL A 165 2.57 6.06 9.03
N MET A 166 1.62 6.31 9.94
CA MET A 166 0.65 7.39 9.81
C MET A 166 1.36 8.75 9.70
N LEU A 167 2.36 9.02 10.54
CA LEU A 167 3.13 10.26 10.50
C LEU A 167 3.89 10.42 9.16
N SER A 168 4.54 9.36 8.69
CA SER A 168 5.19 9.37 7.37
C SER A 168 4.19 9.62 6.24
N ALA A 169 3.00 8.99 6.29
CA ALA A 169 1.94 9.19 5.30
C ALA A 169 1.41 10.64 5.29
N ILE A 170 1.24 11.27 6.46
CA ILE A 170 0.90 12.69 6.59
C ILE A 170 1.96 13.55 5.89
N GLY A 171 3.24 13.30 6.19
CA GLY A 171 4.35 14.04 5.59
C GLY A 171 4.40 13.91 4.07
N ILE A 172 4.30 12.69 3.54
CA ILE A 172 4.27 12.44 2.09
C ILE A 172 3.08 13.14 1.44
N PHE A 173 1.87 13.00 2.00
CA PHE A 173 0.66 13.62 1.47
C PHE A 173 0.81 15.15 1.37
N LEU A 174 1.31 15.78 2.43
CA LEU A 174 1.49 17.23 2.48
C LEU A 174 2.61 17.72 1.56
N LEU A 175 3.68 16.92 1.41
CA LEU A 175 4.76 17.20 0.46
C LEU A 175 4.19 17.27 -0.95
N PHE A 176 3.51 16.22 -1.42
CA PHE A 176 2.92 16.18 -2.77
C PHE A 176 1.84 17.24 -2.97
N LYS A 177 1.06 17.57 -1.94
CA LYS A 177 0.11 18.68 -1.99
C LYS A 177 0.78 20.04 -2.23
N SER A 178 1.99 20.24 -1.73
CA SER A 178 2.72 21.51 -1.86
C SER A 178 3.50 21.65 -3.17
N ILE A 179 3.70 20.55 -3.91
CA ILE A 179 4.42 20.55 -5.18
C ILE A 179 3.51 21.09 -6.28
N SER A 180 3.99 22.09 -7.01
CA SER A 180 3.42 22.51 -8.29
C SER A 180 4.39 22.12 -9.40
N PHE A 181 3.95 21.27 -10.32
CA PHE A 181 4.75 20.87 -11.47
C PHE A 181 4.79 22.02 -12.48
N LYS A 182 5.84 22.84 -12.43
CA LYS A 182 6.00 23.98 -13.34
C LYS A 182 6.61 23.61 -14.70
N SER A 183 7.27 22.46 -14.79
CA SER A 183 7.90 21.98 -16.02
C SER A 183 7.00 20.99 -16.74
N ASN A 184 6.86 21.16 -18.06
CA ASN A 184 6.10 20.25 -18.94
C ASN A 184 6.61 18.80 -18.85
N ILE A 185 7.92 18.59 -18.65
CA ILE A 185 8.49 17.24 -18.48
C ILE A 185 8.03 16.63 -17.15
N ALA A 186 8.09 17.40 -16.06
CA ALA A 186 7.69 16.94 -14.74
C ALA A 186 6.19 16.61 -14.68
N GLU A 187 5.36 17.42 -15.34
CA GLU A 187 3.93 17.17 -15.49
C GLU A 187 3.65 15.90 -16.31
N LYS A 188 4.32 15.72 -17.45
CA LYS A 188 4.20 14.50 -18.26
C LYS A 188 4.59 13.24 -17.49
N VAL A 189 5.71 13.26 -16.77
CA VAL A 189 6.17 12.13 -15.94
C VAL A 189 5.18 11.86 -14.81
N SER A 190 4.71 12.90 -14.12
CA SER A 190 3.73 12.77 -13.04
C SER A 190 2.41 12.16 -13.55
N SER A 191 1.90 12.66 -14.67
CA SER A 191 0.70 12.14 -15.33
C SER A 191 0.87 10.68 -15.76
N PHE A 192 2.04 10.34 -16.35
CA PHE A 192 2.36 8.96 -16.72
C PHE A 192 2.30 8.02 -15.50
N ILE A 193 3.01 8.36 -14.42
CA ILE A 193 3.03 7.55 -13.20
C ILE A 193 1.62 7.45 -12.60
N SER A 194 0.89 8.56 -12.52
CA SER A 194 -0.47 8.58 -11.98
C SER A 194 -1.39 7.62 -12.74
N ASN A 195 -1.36 7.68 -14.08
CA ASN A 195 -2.21 6.87 -14.95
C ASN A 195 -1.88 5.38 -14.92
N HIS A 196 -0.62 5.00 -14.67
CA HIS A 196 -0.17 3.61 -14.74
C HIS A 196 0.08 2.98 -13.36
N SER A 197 0.05 3.77 -12.27
CA SER A 197 0.40 3.33 -10.91
C SER A 197 -0.38 2.11 -10.44
N PHE A 198 -1.68 2.04 -10.70
CA PHE A 198 -2.52 0.91 -10.31
C PHE A 198 -2.12 -0.37 -11.06
N GLY A 199 -1.92 -0.29 -12.38
CA GLY A 199 -1.42 -1.43 -13.17
C GLY A 199 -0.03 -1.88 -12.75
N ILE A 200 0.89 -0.93 -12.51
CA ILE A 200 2.25 -1.22 -12.02
C ILE A 200 2.16 -1.97 -10.68
N TYR A 201 1.29 -1.51 -9.78
CA TYR A 201 1.04 -2.18 -8.52
C TYR A 201 0.49 -3.61 -8.69
N LEU A 202 -0.28 -3.91 -9.74
CA LEU A 202 -0.78 -5.28 -9.98
C LEU A 202 0.30 -6.22 -10.54
N VAL A 203 1.24 -5.73 -11.35
CA VAL A 203 2.24 -6.57 -12.04
C VAL A 203 3.57 -6.70 -11.29
N HIS A 204 3.95 -5.71 -10.47
CA HIS A 204 5.33 -5.62 -9.95
C HIS A 204 5.80 -6.84 -9.16
N VAL A 205 4.94 -7.53 -8.41
CA VAL A 205 5.36 -8.74 -7.68
C VAL A 205 5.64 -9.91 -8.63
N LEU A 206 4.99 -9.95 -9.80
CA LEU A 206 5.31 -10.94 -10.83
C LEU A 206 6.71 -10.66 -11.37
N VAL A 207 6.99 -9.39 -11.70
CA VAL A 207 8.30 -8.93 -12.16
C VAL A 207 9.38 -9.25 -11.13
N LEU A 208 9.15 -8.94 -9.84
CA LEU A 208 10.09 -9.27 -8.77
C LEU A 208 10.32 -10.77 -8.62
N SER A 209 9.27 -11.58 -8.77
CA SER A 209 9.39 -13.05 -8.69
C SER A 209 10.28 -13.57 -9.82
N VAL A 210 10.05 -13.10 -11.05
CA VAL A 210 10.88 -13.47 -12.22
C VAL A 210 12.31 -12.96 -12.06
N MET A 211 12.51 -11.71 -11.65
CA MET A 211 13.86 -11.17 -11.40
C MET A 211 14.63 -12.00 -10.36
N SER A 212 13.97 -12.41 -9.28
CA SER A 212 14.57 -13.26 -8.24
C SER A 212 14.96 -14.65 -8.79
N THR A 213 14.20 -15.24 -9.73
CA THR A 213 14.61 -16.49 -10.38
C THR A 213 15.89 -16.36 -11.22
N TYR A 214 16.20 -15.15 -11.70
CA TYR A 214 17.47 -14.83 -12.37
C TYR A 214 18.55 -14.30 -11.42
N GLY A 215 18.33 -14.38 -10.10
CA GLY A 215 19.29 -13.92 -9.09
C GLY A 215 19.35 -12.41 -8.89
N ILE A 216 18.42 -11.63 -9.47
CA ILE A 216 18.31 -10.18 -9.27
C ILE A 216 17.35 -9.93 -8.11
N ASP A 217 17.86 -10.09 -6.89
CA ASP A 217 17.13 -9.78 -5.66
C ASP A 217 18.02 -9.04 -4.65
N TRP A 218 17.52 -8.90 -3.41
CA TRP A 218 18.23 -8.17 -2.36
C TRP A 218 19.58 -8.78 -1.97
N LYS A 219 19.84 -10.05 -2.31
CA LYS A 219 21.10 -10.77 -2.04
C LYS A 219 22.15 -10.61 -3.15
N PHE A 220 21.76 -10.10 -4.32
CA PHE A 220 22.66 -9.95 -5.47
C PHE A 220 23.92 -9.12 -5.14
N MET A 221 23.75 -8.08 -4.33
CA MET A 221 24.81 -7.19 -3.86
C MET A 221 24.47 -6.69 -2.45
N HIS A 222 25.33 -5.86 -1.87
CA HIS A 222 25.04 -5.18 -0.61
C HIS A 222 23.65 -4.49 -0.66
N PRO A 223 22.77 -4.70 0.33
CA PRO A 223 21.37 -4.23 0.32
C PRO A 223 21.16 -2.75 -0.01
N ILE A 224 22.12 -1.90 0.33
CA ILE A 224 22.08 -0.45 0.04
C ILE A 224 22.05 -0.16 -1.47
N PHE A 225 22.63 -1.03 -2.29
CA PHE A 225 22.66 -0.92 -3.75
C PHE A 225 21.65 -1.86 -4.40
N SER A 226 21.57 -3.12 -3.95
CA SER A 226 20.68 -4.11 -4.55
C SER A 226 19.21 -3.70 -4.46
N ILE A 227 18.77 -3.12 -3.33
CA ILE A 227 17.37 -2.71 -3.15
C ILE A 227 16.98 -1.56 -4.09
N PRO A 228 17.69 -0.41 -4.17
CA PRO A 228 17.37 0.63 -5.13
C PRO A 228 17.42 0.17 -6.59
N ILE A 229 18.44 -0.62 -6.96
CA ILE A 229 18.59 -1.14 -8.33
C ILE A 229 17.43 -2.05 -8.69
N THR A 230 17.12 -3.03 -7.83
CA THR A 230 15.99 -3.96 -8.04
C THR A 230 14.68 -3.20 -8.16
N LYS A 231 14.44 -2.20 -7.32
CA LYS A 231 13.24 -1.35 -7.38
C LYS A 231 13.16 -0.55 -8.68
N ALA A 232 14.27 0.03 -9.13
CA ALA A 232 14.32 0.81 -10.37
C ALA A 232 14.05 -0.08 -11.59
N ILE A 233 14.72 -1.24 -11.69
CA ILE A 233 14.51 -2.21 -12.77
C ILE A 233 13.07 -2.71 -12.76
N CYS A 234 12.54 -3.08 -11.59
CA CYS A 234 11.16 -3.54 -11.45
C CYS A 234 10.16 -2.46 -11.89
N LEU A 235 10.36 -1.20 -11.49
CA LEU A 235 9.50 -0.09 -11.91
C LEU A 235 9.54 0.11 -13.43
N LEU A 236 10.72 0.06 -14.04
CA LEU A 236 10.88 0.21 -15.49
C LEU A 236 10.18 -0.91 -16.25
N ILE A 237 10.43 -2.17 -15.89
CA ILE A 237 9.83 -3.33 -16.53
C ILE A 237 8.31 -3.33 -16.32
N SER A 238 7.84 -3.08 -15.10
CA SER A 238 6.41 -3.01 -14.79
C SER A 238 5.73 -1.90 -15.60
N SER A 239 6.34 -0.72 -15.68
CA SER A 239 5.81 0.40 -16.47
C SER A 239 5.76 0.06 -17.96
N LEU A 240 6.79 -0.60 -18.49
CA LEU A 240 6.82 -1.05 -19.87
C LEU A 240 5.73 -2.08 -20.16
N ILE A 241 5.55 -3.08 -19.30
CA ILE A 241 4.50 -4.09 -19.44
C ILE A 241 3.13 -3.43 -19.50
N ILE A 242 2.80 -2.53 -18.56
CA ILE A 242 1.49 -1.87 -18.54
C ILE A 242 1.32 -0.93 -19.74
N TYR A 243 2.37 -0.20 -20.13
CA TYR A 243 2.34 0.66 -21.30
C TYR A 243 2.06 -0.13 -22.59
N LEU A 244 2.72 -1.28 -22.77
CA LEU A 244 2.49 -2.16 -23.93
C LEU A 244 1.11 -2.81 -23.88
N LEU A 245 0.67 -3.25 -22.69
CA LEU A 245 -0.64 -3.87 -22.50
C LEU A 245 -1.75 -2.90 -22.91
N ARG A 246 -1.67 -1.63 -22.52
CA ARG A 246 -2.63 -0.58 -22.89
C ARG A 246 -2.67 -0.24 -24.39
N LYS A 247 -1.69 -0.66 -25.18
CA LYS A 247 -1.77 -0.53 -26.65
C LYS A 247 -2.64 -1.59 -27.30
N ILE A 248 -2.97 -2.67 -26.59
CA ILE A 248 -3.79 -3.76 -27.10
C ILE A 248 -5.26 -3.38 -26.97
N LYS A 249 -6.05 -3.57 -28.03
CA LYS A 249 -7.49 -3.29 -28.04
C LYS A 249 -8.18 -4.06 -26.90
N TYR A 250 -8.99 -3.36 -26.10
CA TYR A 250 -9.68 -3.85 -24.90
C TYR A 250 -8.81 -4.18 -23.67
N ALA A 251 -7.49 -4.10 -23.78
CA ALA A 251 -6.62 -4.42 -22.65
C ALA A 251 -6.57 -3.31 -21.58
N ASP A 252 -7.05 -2.10 -21.90
CA ASP A 252 -7.25 -1.02 -20.92
C ASP A 252 -8.18 -1.44 -19.76
N TYR A 253 -9.13 -2.34 -20.00
CA TYR A 253 -10.04 -2.82 -18.96
C TYR A 253 -9.36 -3.74 -17.95
N ILE A 254 -8.23 -4.37 -18.31
CA ILE A 254 -7.52 -5.36 -17.48
C ILE A 254 -6.15 -4.88 -17.00
N SER A 255 -5.57 -3.85 -17.64
CA SER A 255 -4.25 -3.34 -17.29
C SER A 255 -4.20 -2.69 -15.90
N GLY A 256 -5.37 -2.37 -15.34
CA GLY A 256 -5.49 -1.49 -14.19
C GLY A 256 -5.64 -0.05 -14.65
#